data_AF-A0A6A6SNG8-F1
#
_entry.id   AF-A0A6A6SNG8-F1
#
_cell.length_a   1.000
_cell.length_b   1.000
_cell.length_c   1.000
_cell.angle_alpha   90.00
_cell.angle_beta   90.00
_cell.angle_gamma   90.00
#
_symmetry.space_group_name_H-M   'P 1'
#
loop_
_entity.id
_entity.type
_entity.pdbx_description
1 polymer ?
#
loop_
_entity_poly.entity_id
_entity_poly.type
_entity_poly.pdbx_seq_one_letter_code
_entity_poly.pdbx_strand_id
1 'polypeptide(L)'
;MVKSLNHDRVARNGYMNLRCHHKPGCPDWVHLDRPGGDFDFFNKPEEIYWRRHIWEEIHPGAPIPPSLSGICCAQFAVSRDRIRQIPIERFVHYRRWLLETTMDDQFSGRIFEYIWHYIFTGHEVYCPAMNTCYCDGYGFCFGGRKKFEEYFEKMDARNTRNEELRGFTEKEDKAREDGKTVTWTEKETKRMQQLSKEIEKMDQEMEKSRNEAKARGNDPNARLEETESWDSSDIWKYAAQSG
;
A
#
# COMPACT_ATOMS: atom_id res chain seq x y z
N MET A 1 8.77 6.48 -8.88
CA MET A 1 8.54 5.06 -8.56
C MET A 1 8.40 4.22 -9.82
N VAL A 2 7.45 4.48 -10.73
CA VAL A 2 7.27 3.65 -11.97
C VAL A 2 8.55 3.50 -12.80
N LYS A 3 9.37 4.55 -12.97
CA LYS A 3 10.65 4.49 -13.70
C LYS A 3 11.69 3.53 -13.09
N SER A 4 11.53 3.17 -11.83
CA SER A 4 12.42 2.26 -11.10
C SER A 4 11.79 0.89 -10.84
N LEU A 5 10.58 0.65 -11.38
CA LEU A 5 9.88 -0.62 -11.19
C LEU A 5 10.68 -1.76 -11.84
N ASN A 6 10.94 -2.81 -11.06
CA ASN A 6 11.63 -3.99 -11.54
C ASN A 6 10.66 -4.92 -12.29
N HIS A 7 10.77 -4.94 -13.62
CA HIS A 7 9.93 -5.79 -14.46
C HIS A 7 10.15 -7.29 -14.19
N ASP A 8 11.35 -7.71 -13.77
CA ASP A 8 11.64 -9.11 -13.48
C ASP A 8 10.86 -9.60 -12.25
N ARG A 9 10.68 -8.75 -11.23
CA ARG A 9 9.83 -9.07 -10.08
C ARG A 9 8.37 -9.23 -10.51
N VAL A 10 7.87 -8.32 -11.36
CA VAL A 10 6.49 -8.39 -11.89
C VAL A 10 6.30 -9.65 -12.73
N ALA A 11 7.27 -10.01 -13.56
CA ALA A 11 7.23 -11.23 -14.35
C ALA A 11 7.27 -12.48 -13.47
N ARG A 12 8.19 -12.53 -12.50
CA ARG A 12 8.38 -13.66 -11.57
C ARG A 12 7.16 -13.92 -10.68
N ASN A 13 6.57 -12.87 -10.10
CA ASN A 13 5.42 -13.01 -9.21
C ASN A 13 4.08 -12.97 -9.97
N GLY A 14 4.08 -12.42 -11.19
CA GLY A 14 2.89 -12.19 -12.01
C GLY A 14 2.06 -10.98 -11.60
N TYR A 15 2.18 -10.49 -10.37
CA TYR A 15 1.48 -9.34 -9.82
C TYR A 15 2.37 -8.58 -8.83
N MET A 16 2.23 -7.25 -8.80
CA MET A 16 2.84 -6.40 -7.77
C MET A 16 1.99 -5.14 -7.59
N ASN A 17 1.54 -4.88 -6.35
CA ASN A 17 1.01 -3.56 -5.99
C ASN A 17 2.16 -2.53 -6.02
N LEU A 18 1.92 -1.35 -6.61
CA LEU A 18 2.93 -0.29 -6.71
C LEU A 18 3.15 0.42 -5.36
N ARG A 19 2.20 0.32 -4.43
CA ARG A 19 2.37 0.70 -3.04
C ARG A 19 3.10 -0.43 -2.30
N CYS A 20 4.10 -0.06 -1.49
CA CYS A 20 4.78 -1.00 -0.59
C CYS A 20 4.27 -0.91 0.87
N HIS A 21 3.68 0.21 1.27
CA HIS A 21 3.23 0.42 2.65
C HIS A 21 2.00 -0.42 2.99
N HIS A 22 2.08 -1.15 4.10
CA HIS A 22 1.05 -2.09 4.55
C HIS A 22 -0.26 -1.45 4.99
N LYS A 23 -0.24 -0.23 5.51
CA LYS A 23 -1.47 0.47 5.94
C LYS A 23 -2.01 1.35 4.83
N PRO A 24 -3.31 1.31 4.50
CA PRO A 24 -4.29 0.30 4.92
C PRO A 24 -4.12 -1.04 4.18
N GLY A 25 -4.68 -2.13 4.73
CA GLY A 25 -4.86 -3.41 4.03
C GLY A 25 -4.04 -4.61 4.52
N CYS A 26 -2.93 -4.40 5.23
CA CYS A 26 -2.08 -5.47 5.76
C CYS A 26 -1.59 -5.20 7.19
N PRO A 27 -1.38 -6.24 8.02
CA PRO A 27 -2.00 -7.57 7.94
C PRO A 27 -3.44 -7.53 8.48
N ASP A 28 -4.18 -8.63 8.28
CA ASP A 28 -5.46 -8.92 8.93
C ASP A 28 -6.52 -7.80 8.81
N TRP A 29 -6.90 -7.50 7.57
CA TRP A 29 -7.72 -6.33 7.25
C TRP A 29 -9.21 -6.61 7.12
N VAL A 30 -9.64 -7.45 6.18
CA VAL A 30 -11.07 -7.70 5.91
C VAL A 30 -11.49 -9.05 6.47
N HIS A 31 -12.60 -9.06 7.23
CA HIS A 31 -13.26 -10.28 7.72
C HIS A 31 -14.72 -10.31 7.28
N LEU A 32 -15.13 -11.40 6.62
CA LEU A 32 -16.46 -11.54 6.00
C LEU A 32 -17.55 -12.02 6.98
N ASP A 33 -17.17 -12.41 8.20
CA ASP A 33 -18.02 -12.97 9.25
C ASP A 33 -18.16 -12.05 10.47
N ARG A 34 -17.57 -10.84 10.42
CA ARG A 34 -17.61 -9.89 11.53
C ARG A 34 -19.02 -9.36 11.80
N PRO A 35 -19.49 -9.33 13.06
CA PRO A 35 -20.84 -8.86 13.38
C PRO A 35 -20.98 -7.35 13.23
N GLY A 36 -22.22 -6.91 12.99
CA GLY A 36 -22.64 -5.52 12.76
C GLY A 36 -22.03 -4.47 13.69
N GLY A 37 -22.02 -4.78 14.98
CA GLY A 37 -21.60 -3.85 16.04
C GLY A 37 -20.08 -3.61 16.09
N ASP A 38 -19.29 -4.44 15.41
CA ASP A 38 -17.83 -4.40 15.50
C ASP A 38 -17.17 -3.68 14.30
N PHE A 39 -17.94 -3.10 13.38
CA PHE A 39 -17.36 -2.42 12.21
C PHE A 39 -16.65 -1.13 12.57
N ASP A 40 -15.51 -0.93 11.92
CA ASP A 40 -14.73 0.29 11.99
C ASP A 40 -15.06 1.19 10.80
N PHE A 41 -16.14 1.96 10.90
CA PHE A 41 -16.53 2.91 9.84
C PHE A 41 -15.57 4.09 9.66
N PHE A 42 -14.63 4.28 10.58
CA PHE A 42 -13.64 5.36 10.50
C PHE A 42 -12.45 4.94 9.64
N ASN A 43 -11.85 3.79 9.93
CA ASN A 43 -10.68 3.29 9.19
C ASN A 43 -11.06 2.38 8.00
N LYS A 44 -12.25 1.76 8.03
CA LYS A 44 -12.76 0.78 7.05
C LYS A 44 -14.23 1.10 6.68
N PRO A 45 -14.51 2.25 6.05
CA PRO A 45 -15.89 2.63 5.71
C PRO A 45 -16.61 1.59 4.84
N GLU A 46 -15.87 0.78 4.07
CA GLU A 46 -16.40 -0.32 3.25
C GLU A 46 -16.79 -1.59 4.02
N GLU A 47 -16.47 -1.72 5.31
CA GLU A 47 -16.59 -2.98 6.07
C GLU A 47 -18.02 -3.55 6.10
N ILE A 48 -19.04 -2.69 5.99
CA ILE A 48 -20.44 -3.12 5.93
C ILE A 48 -20.79 -3.96 4.69
N TYR A 49 -20.05 -3.78 3.59
CA TYR A 49 -20.27 -4.49 2.33
C TYR A 49 -19.50 -5.80 2.23
N TRP A 50 -18.50 -6.01 3.11
CA TRP A 50 -17.72 -7.24 3.15
C TRP A 50 -18.53 -8.39 3.76
N ARG A 51 -19.42 -8.96 2.95
CA ARG A 51 -20.32 -10.06 3.32
C ARG A 51 -20.02 -11.30 2.50
N ARG A 52 -20.39 -12.44 3.08
CA ARG A 52 -20.32 -13.75 2.41
C ARG A 52 -20.98 -13.75 1.02
N HIS A 53 -22.19 -13.20 0.91
CA HIS A 53 -22.90 -13.16 -0.38
C HIS A 53 -22.16 -12.32 -1.44
N ILE A 54 -21.54 -11.20 -1.06
CA ILE A 54 -20.74 -10.39 -1.99
C ILE A 54 -19.50 -11.15 -2.46
N TRP A 55 -18.82 -11.87 -1.56
CA TRP A 55 -17.71 -12.74 -1.93
C TRP A 55 -18.15 -13.85 -2.89
N GLU A 56 -19.28 -14.50 -2.63
CA GLU A 56 -19.83 -15.57 -3.47
C GLU A 56 -20.28 -15.05 -4.84
N GLU A 57 -20.84 -13.85 -4.93
CA GLU A 57 -21.18 -13.18 -6.19
C GLU A 57 -19.93 -12.89 -7.04
N ILE A 58 -18.88 -12.34 -6.43
CA ILE A 58 -17.65 -11.95 -7.15
C ILE A 58 -16.77 -13.17 -7.46
N HIS A 59 -16.72 -14.15 -6.56
CA HIS A 59 -15.88 -15.34 -6.64
C HIS A 59 -16.70 -16.62 -6.44
N PRO A 60 -17.60 -16.95 -7.39
CA PRO A 60 -18.46 -18.12 -7.28
C PRO A 60 -17.63 -19.40 -7.18
N GLY A 61 -17.93 -20.22 -6.17
CA GLY A 61 -17.24 -21.48 -5.88
C GLY A 61 -15.92 -21.35 -5.10
N ALA A 62 -15.42 -20.14 -4.83
CA ALA A 62 -14.24 -19.95 -3.99
C ALA A 62 -14.59 -20.13 -2.50
N PRO A 63 -13.71 -20.73 -1.69
CA PRO A 63 -13.89 -20.77 -0.25
C PRO A 63 -13.89 -19.34 0.31
N ILE A 64 -14.64 -19.13 1.38
CA ILE A 64 -14.69 -17.86 2.08
C ILE A 64 -13.41 -17.73 2.93
N PRO A 65 -12.56 -16.71 2.70
CA PRO A 65 -11.37 -16.53 3.52
C PRO A 65 -11.70 -16.21 4.97
N PRO A 66 -10.89 -16.69 5.93
CA PRO A 66 -10.95 -16.20 7.31
C PRO A 66 -10.50 -14.72 7.41
N SER A 67 -9.60 -14.29 6.53
CA SER A 67 -9.12 -12.92 6.42
C SER A 67 -8.69 -12.65 4.98
N LEU A 68 -9.07 -11.50 4.45
CA LEU A 68 -8.63 -10.99 3.16
C LEU A 68 -7.74 -9.77 3.42
N SER A 69 -6.48 -9.87 3.03
CA SER A 69 -5.46 -8.86 3.33
C SER A 69 -4.52 -8.67 2.15
N GLY A 70 -4.36 -7.43 1.74
CA GLY A 70 -3.49 -7.04 0.64
C GLY A 70 -3.20 -5.57 0.77
N ILE A 71 -2.08 -5.12 0.22
CA ILE A 71 -1.78 -3.69 0.16
C ILE A 71 -2.92 -2.99 -0.58
N CYS A 72 -3.51 -1.95 0.01
CA CYS A 72 -4.65 -1.25 -0.57
C CYS A 72 -4.38 -0.71 -1.98
N CYS A 73 -5.47 -0.20 -2.57
CA CYS A 73 -5.46 0.77 -3.64
C CYS A 73 -5.28 0.14 -5.03
N ALA A 74 -5.70 0.83 -6.09
CA ALA A 74 -5.82 0.26 -7.44
C ALA A 74 -4.62 0.54 -8.38
N GLN A 75 -3.41 0.76 -7.83
CA GLN A 75 -2.19 0.95 -8.63
C GLN A 75 -1.30 -0.28 -8.53
N PHE A 76 -1.27 -1.10 -9.58
CA PHE A 76 -0.52 -2.35 -9.61
C PHE A 76 0.03 -2.63 -11.02
N ALA A 77 1.00 -3.55 -11.10
CA ALA A 77 1.53 -4.10 -12.34
C ALA A 77 1.25 -5.60 -12.41
N VAL A 78 0.90 -6.08 -13.59
CA VAL A 78 0.61 -7.49 -13.86
C VAL A 78 1.41 -7.93 -15.08
N SER A 79 1.96 -9.14 -15.04
CA SER A 79 2.63 -9.70 -16.21
C SER A 79 1.61 -10.14 -17.28
N ARG A 80 2.02 -10.10 -18.54
CA ARG A 80 1.22 -10.60 -19.66
C ARG A 80 0.80 -12.07 -19.46
N ASP A 81 1.73 -12.88 -18.98
CA ASP A 81 1.50 -14.31 -18.75
C ASP A 81 0.49 -14.51 -17.62
N ARG A 82 0.56 -13.71 -16.55
CA ARG A 82 -0.42 -13.78 -15.47
C ARG A 82 -1.83 -13.45 -15.94
N ILE A 83 -2.00 -12.38 -16.74
CA ILE A 83 -3.31 -12.02 -17.29
C ILE A 83 -3.87 -13.16 -18.13
N ARG A 84 -3.04 -13.79 -18.98
CA ARG A 84 -3.46 -14.87 -19.89
C ARG A 84 -3.73 -16.20 -19.23
N GLN A 85 -3.20 -16.43 -18.02
CA GLN A 85 -3.62 -17.58 -17.24
C GLN A 85 -5.12 -17.45 -16.90
N ILE A 86 -5.62 -16.23 -16.67
CA ILE A 86 -7.00 -15.97 -16.27
C ILE A 86 -7.97 -16.03 -17.47
N PRO A 87 -8.97 -16.95 -17.46
CA PRO A 87 -10.01 -17.01 -18.46
C PRO A 87 -10.70 -15.66 -18.61
N ILE A 88 -10.92 -15.25 -19.86
CA ILE A 88 -11.53 -13.96 -20.16
C ILE A 88 -12.92 -13.81 -19.53
N GLU A 89 -13.62 -14.93 -19.36
CA GLU A 89 -14.93 -15.03 -18.72
C GLU A 89 -14.90 -14.51 -17.27
N ARG A 90 -13.79 -14.67 -16.54
CA ARG A 90 -13.63 -14.10 -15.20
C ARG A 90 -13.58 -12.58 -15.24
N PHE A 91 -12.86 -12.00 -16.20
CA PHE A 91 -12.85 -10.53 -16.37
C PHE A 91 -14.20 -9.99 -16.83
N VAL A 92 -14.90 -10.71 -17.70
CA VAL A 92 -16.28 -10.37 -18.10
C VAL A 92 -17.21 -10.40 -16.89
N HIS A 93 -17.08 -11.41 -16.02
CA HIS A 93 -17.83 -11.54 -14.77
C HIS A 93 -17.57 -10.36 -13.82
N TYR A 94 -16.31 -10.04 -13.55
CA TYR A 94 -15.93 -8.89 -12.71
C TYR A 94 -16.49 -7.57 -13.24
N ARG A 95 -16.35 -7.34 -14.55
CA ARG A 95 -16.89 -6.15 -15.21
C ARG A 95 -18.41 -6.10 -15.10
N ARG A 96 -19.10 -7.23 -15.27
CA ARG A 96 -20.55 -7.31 -15.15
C ARG A 96 -21.01 -6.96 -13.75
N TRP A 97 -20.40 -7.55 -12.72
CA TRP A 97 -20.71 -7.25 -11.32
C TRP A 97 -20.56 -5.76 -11.02
N LEU A 98 -19.49 -5.13 -11.49
CA LEU A 98 -19.27 -3.68 -11.34
C LEU A 98 -20.33 -2.81 -12.03
N LEU A 99 -20.94 -3.28 -13.13
CA LEU A 99 -21.96 -2.53 -13.88
C LEU A 99 -23.39 -2.77 -13.36
N GLU A 100 -23.65 -3.92 -12.75
CA GLU A 100 -24.99 -4.33 -12.33
C GLU A 100 -25.22 -4.13 -10.83
N THR A 101 -24.16 -3.95 -10.03
CA THR A 101 -24.28 -3.72 -8.58
C THR A 101 -25.01 -2.41 -8.26
N THR A 102 -25.84 -2.43 -7.22
CA THR A 102 -26.50 -1.23 -6.67
C THR A 102 -25.63 -0.50 -5.65
N MET A 103 -24.42 -1.00 -5.38
CA MET A 103 -23.46 -0.41 -4.47
C MET A 103 -22.84 0.84 -5.09
N ASP A 104 -22.75 1.93 -4.32
CA ASP A 104 -22.08 3.16 -4.77
C ASP A 104 -20.63 2.87 -5.23
N ASP A 105 -20.20 3.57 -6.28
CA ASP A 105 -18.85 3.46 -6.87
C ASP A 105 -17.71 3.57 -5.84
N GLN A 106 -17.91 4.37 -4.79
CA GLN A 106 -16.92 4.54 -3.72
C GLN A 106 -16.65 3.24 -2.94
N PHE A 107 -17.65 2.34 -2.84
CA PHE A 107 -17.54 1.09 -2.11
C PHE A 107 -17.25 -0.08 -3.04
N SER A 108 -17.87 -0.14 -4.22
CA SER A 108 -17.58 -1.17 -5.21
C SER A 108 -16.14 -1.07 -5.72
N GLY A 109 -15.62 0.16 -5.87
CA GLY A 109 -14.21 0.42 -6.13
C GLY A 109 -13.29 -0.08 -5.01
N ARG A 110 -13.63 0.21 -3.74
CA ARG A 110 -12.87 -0.26 -2.57
C ARG A 110 -12.87 -1.78 -2.44
N ILE A 111 -13.96 -2.44 -2.79
CA ILE A 111 -14.00 -3.91 -2.86
C ILE A 111 -12.91 -4.41 -3.79
N PHE A 112 -12.83 -3.86 -5.01
CA PHE A 112 -11.80 -4.22 -5.98
C PHE A 112 -10.38 -3.89 -5.49
N GLU A 113 -10.18 -2.76 -4.82
CA GLU A 113 -8.89 -2.41 -4.20
C GLU A 113 -8.34 -3.49 -3.27
N TYR A 114 -9.20 -4.24 -2.56
CA TYR A 114 -8.77 -5.32 -1.66
C TYR A 114 -8.85 -6.72 -2.27
N ILE A 115 -9.20 -6.89 -3.55
CA ILE A 115 -9.19 -8.21 -4.22
C ILE A 115 -8.28 -8.27 -5.44
N TRP A 116 -7.62 -7.17 -5.84
CA TRP A 116 -6.69 -7.22 -6.97
C TRP A 116 -5.60 -8.28 -6.78
N HIS A 117 -5.05 -8.42 -5.57
CA HIS A 117 -4.09 -9.49 -5.28
C HIS A 117 -4.73 -10.85 -5.43
N TYR A 118 -5.92 -11.07 -4.87
CA TYR A 118 -6.62 -12.35 -5.01
C TYR A 118 -6.91 -12.71 -6.47
N ILE A 119 -7.38 -11.75 -7.27
CA ILE A 119 -7.64 -11.93 -8.71
C ILE A 119 -6.38 -12.40 -9.46
N PHE A 120 -5.21 -11.83 -9.15
CA PHE A 120 -3.97 -12.09 -9.89
C PHE A 120 -3.01 -13.06 -9.22
N THR A 121 -3.24 -13.49 -7.98
CA THR A 121 -2.35 -14.43 -7.29
C THR A 121 -3.07 -15.62 -6.67
N GLY A 122 -4.39 -15.56 -6.49
CA GLY A 122 -5.18 -16.58 -5.80
C GLY A 122 -4.95 -16.64 -4.30
N HIS A 123 -4.19 -15.70 -3.72
CA HIS A 123 -3.90 -15.64 -2.29
C HIS A 123 -4.86 -14.70 -1.61
N GLU A 124 -5.49 -15.13 -0.53
CA GLU A 124 -6.39 -14.28 0.25
C GLU A 124 -5.60 -13.28 1.11
N VAL A 125 -4.39 -13.67 1.52
CA VAL A 125 -3.42 -12.81 2.20
C VAL A 125 -2.17 -12.64 1.34
N TYR A 126 -1.96 -11.43 0.80
CA TYR A 126 -0.79 -11.07 0.00
C TYR A 126 -0.13 -9.78 0.53
N CYS A 127 0.73 -9.95 1.53
CA CYS A 127 1.38 -8.85 2.25
C CYS A 127 2.92 -9.01 2.19
N PRO A 128 3.57 -8.75 1.04
CA PRO A 128 5.03 -8.85 0.94
C PRO A 128 5.71 -7.89 1.92
N ALA A 129 6.89 -8.22 2.44
CA ALA A 129 7.55 -7.32 3.38
C ALA A 129 7.89 -5.98 2.70
N MET A 130 7.76 -4.89 3.44
CA MET A 130 7.95 -3.54 2.88
C MET A 130 9.39 -3.36 2.37
N ASN A 131 10.40 -3.82 3.11
CA ASN A 131 11.81 -3.74 2.68
C ASN A 131 12.04 -4.50 1.36
N THR A 132 11.47 -5.71 1.25
CA THR A 132 11.53 -6.54 0.03
C THR A 132 10.86 -5.84 -1.14
N CYS A 133 9.69 -5.22 -0.92
CA CYS A 133 8.99 -4.44 -1.95
C CYS A 133 9.81 -3.24 -2.46
N TYR A 134 10.46 -2.49 -1.56
CA TYR A 134 11.34 -1.39 -1.96
C TYR A 134 12.62 -1.87 -2.66
N CYS A 135 13.24 -2.94 -2.18
CA CYS A 135 14.49 -3.46 -2.71
C CYS A 135 14.31 -4.17 -4.05
N ASP A 136 13.58 -5.29 -4.08
CA ASP A 136 13.39 -6.09 -5.28
C ASP A 136 12.34 -5.47 -6.21
N GLY A 137 11.43 -4.62 -5.71
CA GLY A 137 10.46 -3.90 -6.56
C GLY A 137 10.98 -2.59 -7.14
N TYR A 138 11.80 -1.83 -6.41
CA TYR A 138 12.20 -0.47 -6.81
C TYR A 138 13.71 -0.18 -6.78
N GLY A 139 14.53 -1.13 -6.33
CA GLY A 139 15.98 -0.97 -6.25
C GLY A 139 16.45 -0.14 -5.04
N PHE A 140 15.64 -0.01 -3.99
CA PHE A 140 16.04 0.63 -2.72
C PHE A 140 16.24 -0.43 -1.64
N CYS A 141 17.47 -0.93 -1.53
CA CYS A 141 17.81 -2.02 -0.61
C CYS A 141 18.51 -1.47 0.63
N PHE A 142 17.82 -1.46 1.76
CA PHE A 142 18.35 -0.88 3.00
C PHE A 142 19.30 -1.82 3.75
N GLY A 143 19.44 -3.08 3.31
CA GLY A 143 20.23 -4.09 4.00
C GLY A 143 19.43 -4.79 5.09
N GLY A 144 18.17 -5.13 4.78
CA GLY A 144 17.27 -5.89 5.63
C GLY A 144 16.26 -5.04 6.42
N ARG A 145 15.31 -5.75 7.04
CA ARG A 145 14.14 -5.19 7.71
C ARG A 145 14.47 -4.17 8.80
N LYS A 146 15.48 -4.43 9.63
CA LYS A 146 15.87 -3.52 10.72
C LYS A 146 16.30 -2.14 10.20
N LYS A 147 17.18 -2.10 9.20
CA LYS A 147 17.67 -0.83 8.63
C LYS A 147 16.57 -0.08 7.86
N PHE A 148 15.66 -0.83 7.25
CA PHE A 148 14.45 -0.26 6.65
C PHE A 148 13.58 0.43 7.71
N GLU A 149 13.29 -0.25 8.82
CA GLU A 149 12.53 0.30 9.94
C GLU A 149 13.20 1.56 10.52
N GLU A 150 14.51 1.54 10.77
CA GLU A 150 15.29 2.70 11.23
C GLU A 150 15.23 3.92 10.28
N TYR A 151 15.10 3.68 8.96
CA TYR A 151 14.93 4.75 7.98
C TYR A 151 13.52 5.37 8.08
N PHE A 152 12.48 4.54 8.13
CA PHE A 152 11.10 5.03 8.20
C PHE A 152 10.75 5.64 9.56
N GLU A 153 11.27 5.14 10.68
CA GLU A 153 11.14 5.78 11.99
C GLU A 153 11.75 7.20 11.98
N LYS A 154 12.90 7.37 11.31
CA LYS A 154 13.52 8.68 11.12
C LYS A 154 12.68 9.58 10.21
N MET A 155 12.08 9.02 9.15
CA MET A 155 11.15 9.73 8.29
C MET A 155 9.94 10.25 9.07
N ASP A 156 9.33 9.41 9.90
CA ASP A 156 8.17 9.76 10.72
C ASP A 156 8.54 10.83 11.76
N ALA A 157 9.67 10.66 12.46
CA ALA A 157 10.18 11.64 13.39
C ALA A 157 10.49 12.99 12.72
N ARG A 158 10.96 12.99 11.47
CA ARG A 158 11.12 14.21 10.66
C ARG A 158 9.76 14.81 10.36
N ASN A 159 8.82 14.00 9.87
CA ASN A 159 7.49 14.46 9.46
C ASN A 159 6.74 15.11 10.62
N THR A 160 6.79 14.53 11.83
CA THR A 160 6.20 15.14 13.03
C THR A 160 6.78 16.52 13.33
N ARG A 161 8.11 16.70 13.21
CA ARG A 161 8.75 18.02 13.38
C ARG A 161 8.33 19.01 12.30
N ASN A 162 8.20 18.50 11.07
CA ASN A 162 7.77 19.31 9.93
C ASN A 162 6.29 19.73 10.04
N GLU A 163 5.43 18.86 10.57
CA GLU A 163 4.04 19.19 10.90
C GLU A 163 3.96 20.25 12.00
N GLU A 164 4.78 20.13 13.05
CA GLU A 164 4.88 21.16 14.09
C GLU A 164 5.32 22.50 13.50
N LEU A 165 6.36 22.49 12.63
CA LEU A 165 6.84 23.70 11.96
C LEU A 165 5.77 24.30 11.05
N ARG A 166 5.07 23.48 10.27
CA ARG A 166 3.94 23.90 9.42
C ARG A 166 2.82 24.54 10.22
N GLY A 167 2.55 24.07 11.44
CA GLY A 167 1.56 24.68 12.33
C GLY A 167 1.85 26.16 12.65
N PHE A 168 3.11 26.59 12.63
CA PHE A 168 3.47 28.01 12.74
C PHE A 168 3.19 28.77 11.44
N THR A 169 3.58 28.21 10.30
CA THR A 169 3.32 28.79 8.97
C THR A 169 1.81 28.95 8.71
N GLU A 170 1.01 27.95 9.06
CA GLU A 170 -0.45 28.00 8.91
C GLU A 170 -1.10 29.08 9.78
N LYS A 171 -0.57 29.34 10.98
CA LYS A 171 -1.02 30.45 11.84
C LYS A 171 -0.69 31.79 11.21
N GLU A 172 0.49 31.92 10.62
CA GLU A 172 0.90 33.13 9.90
C GLU A 172 0.01 33.38 8.67
N ASP A 173 -0.25 32.34 7.88
CA ASP A 173 -1.12 32.42 6.70
C ASP A 173 -2.55 32.81 7.09
N LYS A 174 -3.14 32.19 8.13
CA LYS A 174 -4.47 32.56 8.64
C LYS A 174 -4.54 33.99 9.16
N ALA A 175 -3.52 34.45 9.88
CA ALA A 175 -3.47 35.83 10.33
C ALA A 175 -3.40 36.80 9.15
N ARG A 176 -2.61 36.47 8.11
CA ARG A 176 -2.49 37.27 6.89
C ARG A 176 -3.82 37.36 6.14
N GLU A 177 -4.57 36.27 6.04
CA GLU A 177 -5.92 36.24 5.46
C GLU A 177 -6.89 37.14 6.24
N ASP A 178 -6.76 37.19 7.56
CA ASP A 178 -7.53 38.06 8.47
C ASP A 178 -7.05 39.54 8.47
N GLY A 179 -6.03 39.89 7.68
CA GLY A 179 -5.40 41.23 7.71
C GLY A 179 -4.64 41.53 9.01
N LYS A 180 -4.30 40.50 9.80
CA LYS A 180 -3.55 40.58 11.06
C LYS A 180 -2.09 40.15 10.84
N THR A 181 -1.22 40.58 11.75
CA THR A 181 0.18 40.14 11.81
C THR A 181 0.39 39.28 13.05
N VAL A 182 1.08 38.14 12.91
CA VAL A 182 1.47 37.31 14.06
C VAL A 182 2.76 37.86 14.65
N THR A 183 2.75 38.12 15.95
CA THR A 183 3.97 38.39 16.71
C THR A 183 4.36 37.13 17.47
N TRP A 184 5.50 36.56 17.11
CA TRP A 184 6.02 35.35 17.77
C TRP A 184 6.73 35.69 19.08
N THR A 185 6.53 34.85 20.09
CA THR A 185 7.33 34.93 21.31
C THR A 185 8.78 34.51 21.03
N GLU A 186 9.71 34.91 21.92
CA GLU A 186 11.12 34.46 21.83
C GLU A 186 11.22 32.92 21.88
N LYS A 187 10.36 32.27 22.68
CA LYS A 187 10.29 30.82 22.81
C LYS A 187 9.85 30.15 21.50
N GLU A 188 8.82 30.66 20.85
CA GLU A 188 8.33 30.15 19.56
C GLU A 188 9.35 30.38 18.45
N THR A 189 9.98 31.56 18.42
CA THR A 189 11.05 31.87 17.46
C THR A 189 12.22 30.90 17.61
N LYS A 190 12.67 30.63 18.84
CA LYS A 190 13.70 29.64 19.14
C LYS A 190 13.27 28.22 18.73
N ARG A 191 12.00 27.84 18.97
CA ARG A 191 11.47 26.52 18.59
C ARG A 191 11.44 26.35 17.07
N MET A 192 10.96 27.33 16.32
CA MET A 192 10.98 27.29 14.84
C MET A 192 12.40 27.15 14.30
N GLN A 193 13.35 27.94 14.81
CA GLN A 193 14.76 27.81 14.42
C GLN A 193 15.36 26.44 14.75
N GLN A 194 15.00 25.88 15.91
CA GLN A 194 15.42 24.54 16.30
C GLN A 194 14.82 23.47 15.36
N LEU A 195 13.52 23.52 15.11
CA LEU A 195 12.81 22.60 14.21
C LEU A 195 13.42 22.61 12.82
N SER A 196 13.64 23.80 12.24
CA SER A 196 14.25 23.93 10.91
C SER A 196 15.64 23.29 10.84
N LYS A 197 16.49 23.51 11.85
CA LYS A 197 17.82 22.90 11.93
C LYS A 197 17.76 21.38 12.11
N GLU A 198 16.84 20.88 12.94
CA GLU A 198 16.64 19.44 13.12
C GLU A 198 16.15 18.78 11.83
N ILE A 199 15.17 19.37 11.15
CA ILE A 199 14.64 18.88 9.87
C ILE A 199 15.73 18.85 8.80
N GLU A 200 16.51 19.93 8.66
CA GLU A 200 17.59 20.01 7.67
C GLU A 200 18.64 18.91 7.90
N LYS A 201 19.06 18.70 9.15
CA LYS A 201 19.99 17.63 9.51
C LYS A 201 19.41 16.25 9.19
N MET A 202 18.14 15.99 9.56
CA MET A 202 17.49 14.72 9.29
C MET A 202 17.33 14.47 7.79
N ASP A 203 17.03 15.50 7.00
CA ASP A 203 16.94 15.40 5.54
C ASP A 203 18.27 14.99 4.90
N GLN A 204 19.39 15.57 5.36
CA GLN A 204 20.73 15.18 4.88
C GLN A 204 21.06 13.73 5.21
N GLU A 205 20.78 13.28 6.45
CA GLU A 205 21.01 11.90 6.87
C GLU A 205 20.14 10.90 6.09
N MET A 206 18.86 11.23 5.89
CA MET A 206 17.93 10.41 5.12
C MET A 206 18.33 10.36 3.64
N GLU A 207 18.75 11.47 3.05
CA GLU A 207 19.24 11.50 1.68
C GLU A 207 20.45 10.59 1.50
N LYS A 208 21.42 10.65 2.42
CA LYS A 208 22.57 9.74 2.42
C LYS A 208 22.13 8.28 2.46
N SER A 209 21.27 7.91 3.41
CA SER A 209 20.78 6.53 3.56
C SER A 209 20.01 6.06 2.32
N ARG A 210 19.18 6.92 1.73
CA ARG A 210 18.45 6.63 0.49
C ARG A 210 19.38 6.39 -0.69
N ASN A 211 20.44 7.20 -0.82
CA ASN A 211 21.43 7.06 -1.89
C ASN A 211 22.26 5.78 -1.72
N GLU A 212 22.65 5.43 -0.50
CA GLU A 212 23.30 4.17 -0.18
C GLU A 212 22.39 2.96 -0.50
N ALA A 213 21.10 3.04 -0.14
CA ALA A 213 20.13 2.00 -0.44
C ALA A 213 19.91 1.81 -1.95
N LYS A 214 19.90 2.91 -2.71
CA LYS A 214 19.84 2.89 -4.17
C LYS A 214 21.09 2.30 -4.79
N ALA A 215 22.27 2.66 -4.29
CA ALA A 215 23.54 2.10 -4.75
C ALA A 215 23.60 0.59 -4.50
N ARG A 216 23.18 0.14 -3.31
CA ARG A 216 23.06 -1.28 -2.97
C ARG A 216 22.06 -2.01 -3.87
N GLY A 217 20.93 -1.39 -4.19
CA GLY A 217 19.93 -2.01 -5.08
C GLY A 217 20.35 -2.11 -6.55
N ASN A 218 21.50 -1.56 -6.95
CA ASN A 218 22.10 -1.84 -8.26
C ASN A 218 22.91 -3.14 -8.27
N ASP A 219 23.24 -3.72 -7.11
CA ASP A 219 23.92 -5.01 -6.99
C ASP A 219 22.90 -6.17 -6.99
N PRO A 220 22.89 -7.05 -8.01
CA PRO A 220 21.96 -8.17 -8.08
C PRO A 220 22.02 -9.10 -6.86
N ASN A 221 23.19 -9.31 -6.26
CA ASN A 221 23.34 -10.19 -5.11
C ASN A 221 22.66 -9.58 -3.87
N ALA A 222 22.89 -8.29 -3.64
CA ALA A 222 22.24 -7.56 -2.55
C ALA A 222 20.71 -7.51 -2.71
N ARG A 223 20.19 -7.50 -3.96
CA ARG A 223 18.74 -7.61 -4.20
C ARG A 223 18.21 -9.01 -3.90
N LEU A 224 18.95 -10.05 -4.28
CA LEU A 224 18.58 -11.44 -4.00
C LEU A 224 18.47 -11.72 -2.50
N GLU A 225 19.35 -11.11 -1.68
CA GLU A 225 19.30 -11.22 -0.21
C GLU A 225 17.98 -10.73 0.41
N GLU A 226 17.29 -9.79 -0.23
CA GLU A 226 16.01 -9.23 0.22
C GLU A 226 14.85 -9.59 -0.73
N THR A 227 14.98 -10.66 -1.53
CA THR A 227 13.94 -11.11 -2.45
C THR A 227 13.02 -12.13 -1.79
N GLU A 228 11.71 -11.96 -2.00
CA GLU A 228 10.67 -12.92 -1.61
C GLU A 228 10.03 -13.53 -2.85
N SER A 229 9.66 -14.82 -2.75
CA SER A 229 8.91 -15.55 -3.77
C SER A 229 7.55 -15.98 -3.22
N TRP A 230 6.53 -15.91 -4.07
CA TRP A 230 5.19 -16.39 -3.76
C TRP A 230 4.79 -17.45 -4.78
N ASP A 231 4.48 -18.65 -4.32
CA ASP A 231 3.96 -19.70 -5.21
C ASP A 231 2.52 -19.37 -5.59
N SER A 232 2.21 -19.41 -6.87
CA SER A 232 0.94 -19.00 -7.45
C SER A 232 0.58 -19.87 -8.66
N SER A 233 1.11 -21.10 -8.69
CA SER A 233 0.79 -22.12 -9.69
C SER A 233 -0.68 -22.56 -9.65
N ASP A 234 -1.31 -22.42 -8.47
CA ASP A 234 -2.63 -22.98 -8.16
C ASP A 234 -3.80 -21.99 -8.30
N ILE A 235 -3.59 -20.86 -8.97
CA ILE A 235 -4.62 -19.82 -9.17
C ILE A 235 -5.90 -20.35 -9.85
N TRP A 236 -5.82 -21.49 -10.54
CA TRP A 236 -6.93 -22.17 -11.23
C TRP A 236 -7.80 -23.06 -10.35
N LYS A 237 -7.41 -23.35 -9.11
CA LYS A 237 -8.15 -24.28 -8.24
C LYS A 237 -9.57 -23.82 -7.90
N TYR A 238 -9.88 -22.54 -8.10
CA TYR A 238 -11.18 -21.93 -7.80
C TYR A 238 -11.87 -21.33 -9.03
N ALA A 239 -11.35 -21.57 -10.24
CA ALA A 239 -12.07 -21.21 -11.44
C ALA A 239 -13.33 -22.08 -11.50
N ALA A 240 -14.51 -21.44 -11.55
CA ALA A 240 -15.76 -22.14 -11.78
C ALA A 240 -15.58 -23.04 -13.01
N GLN A 241 -15.78 -24.34 -12.86
CA GLN A 241 -15.77 -25.26 -13.98
C GLN A 241 -16.87 -24.79 -14.92
N SER A 242 -16.48 -24.31 -16.10
CA SER A 242 -17.40 -23.94 -17.17
C SER A 242 -18.23 -25.17 -17.52
N GLY A 243 -19.47 -25.20 -17.04
CA GLY A 243 -20.53 -26.09 -17.50
C GLY A 243 -21.21 -25.52 -18.73
#